data_AF-A0A0W0SQV5-F1
#
_entry.id   AF-A0A0W0SQV5-F1
#
_cell.length_a   1.000
_cell.length_b   1.000
_cell.length_c   1.000
_cell.angle_alpha   90.00
_cell.angle_beta   90.00
_cell.angle_gamma   90.00
#
_symmetry.space_group_name_H-M   'P 1'
#
loop_
_entity.id
_entity.type
_entity.pdbx_description
1 polymer ?
#
loop_
_entity_poly.entity_id
_entity_poly.type
_entity_poly.pdbx_seq_one_letter_code
_entity_poly.pdbx_strand_id
1 'polypeptide(L)'
;MTSLFAANKKKKKFFGWWQMLVFVLLLIGLFLLLFPKGLFIDTVLHNTKPSRVSVSFLKNLIAKDPTNVALRMNLAKQNLVLGELQEAKQALAPLISFSPTSETQWRALWLYYQIYRVETFQLRPNTLTRREKENYLKSLQTLLANSPYLTSDEQVQLADEALSTNTPEVADVLYKKVMLRDKKRPIAFYVKAAKAAMFVKDYEGSAEFYRMAMEKSTKTEDKRLYFTKALNSLSASGDPTKTLAFAEKNIDGLKEDQATLFYITKVALRAGQQRVAEQFVGQLLHLQYQDLPE
;
A
#
# COMPACT_ATOMS: atom_id res chain seq x y z
N MET A 1 71.35 -34.98 57.50
CA MET A 1 70.00 -35.29 56.97
C MET A 1 69.21 -33.99 56.91
N THR A 2 68.20 -33.95 56.03
CA THR A 2 67.14 -32.93 55.83
C THR A 2 67.49 -31.64 55.08
N SER A 3 67.20 -31.67 53.78
CA SER A 3 66.95 -30.53 52.89
C SER A 3 65.61 -29.87 53.20
N LEU A 4 65.54 -28.54 53.36
CA LEU A 4 64.27 -27.80 53.30
C LEU A 4 64.45 -26.41 52.63
N PHE A 5 63.96 -26.35 51.38
CA PHE A 5 63.29 -25.24 50.72
C PHE A 5 63.86 -23.82 50.82
N ALA A 6 64.57 -23.42 49.76
CA ALA A 6 64.66 -22.03 49.34
C ALA A 6 63.29 -21.55 48.81
N ALA A 7 62.45 -20.99 49.69
CA ALA A 7 61.23 -20.30 49.30
C ALA A 7 61.58 -18.91 48.74
N ASN A 8 61.77 -18.86 47.43
CA ASN A 8 61.89 -17.62 46.67
C ASN A 8 60.57 -16.82 46.78
N LYS A 9 60.53 -15.83 47.68
CA LYS A 9 59.46 -14.82 47.73
C LYS A 9 59.55 -13.94 46.47
N LYS A 10 58.96 -14.41 45.37
CA LYS A 10 58.61 -13.54 44.24
C LYS A 10 57.62 -12.50 44.74
N LYS A 11 58.09 -11.27 45.00
CA LYS A 11 57.24 -10.09 45.16
C LYS A 11 56.37 -10.01 43.91
N LYS A 12 55.07 -10.30 44.04
CA LYS A 12 54.08 -10.03 43.00
C LYS A 12 54.15 -8.52 42.73
N LYS A 13 54.72 -8.13 41.59
CA LYS A 13 54.71 -6.74 41.12
C LYS A 13 53.25 -6.31 41.05
N PHE A 14 52.86 -5.44 41.96
CA PHE A 14 51.58 -4.75 41.90
C PHE A 14 51.49 -4.08 40.53
N PHE A 15 50.38 -4.34 39.85
CA PHE A 15 50.02 -3.76 38.56
C PHE A 15 50.31 -2.26 38.60
N GLY A 16 51.19 -1.77 37.73
CA GLY A 16 51.57 -0.36 37.73
C GLY A 16 50.32 0.49 37.50
N TRP A 17 50.16 1.61 38.21
CA TRP A 17 49.00 2.50 38.07
C TRP A 17 48.75 2.92 36.60
N TRP A 18 49.82 3.02 35.80
CA TRP A 18 49.75 3.21 34.36
C TRP A 18 49.09 2.05 33.59
N GLN A 19 49.31 0.80 34.00
CA GLN A 19 48.66 -0.36 33.40
C GLN A 19 47.17 -0.41 33.77
N MET A 20 46.80 0.04 34.96
CA MET A 20 45.38 0.25 35.35
C MET A 20 44.73 1.34 34.49
N LEU A 21 45.39 2.47 34.24
CA LEU A 21 44.88 3.53 33.38
C LEU A 21 44.67 3.06 31.94
N VAL A 22 45.64 2.33 31.38
CA VAL A 22 45.51 1.73 30.04
C VAL A 22 44.38 0.72 30.03
N PHE A 23 44.26 -0.14 31.04
CA PHE A 23 43.17 -1.11 31.12
C PHE A 23 41.79 -0.44 31.20
N VAL A 24 41.64 0.63 31.99
CA VAL A 24 40.39 1.39 32.10
C VAL A 24 40.06 2.10 30.79
N LEU A 25 41.04 2.72 30.13
CA LEU A 25 40.84 3.32 28.81
C LEU A 25 40.45 2.29 27.75
N LEU A 26 41.07 1.11 27.78
CA LEU A 26 40.76 0.00 26.89
C LEU A 26 39.36 -0.54 27.18
N LEU A 27 38.97 -0.63 28.46
CA LEU A 27 37.63 -1.04 28.87
C LEU A 27 36.56 -0.01 28.44
N ILE A 28 36.83 1.29 28.60
CA ILE A 28 35.94 2.37 28.16
C ILE A 28 35.82 2.38 26.63
N GLY A 29 36.95 2.24 25.91
CA GLY A 29 36.96 2.11 24.46
C GLY A 29 36.18 0.88 24.00
N LEU A 30 36.35 -0.26 24.67
CA LEU A 30 35.61 -1.48 24.40
C LEU A 30 34.10 -1.30 24.68
N PHE A 31 33.73 -0.60 25.75
CA PHE A 31 32.34 -0.27 26.05
C PHE A 31 31.73 0.67 25.01
N LEU A 32 32.47 1.68 24.53
CA LEU A 32 32.02 2.57 23.46
C LEU A 32 31.89 1.84 22.11
N LEU A 33 32.72 0.82 21.88
CA LEU A 33 32.71 0.01 20.67
C LEU A 33 31.65 -1.11 20.69
N LEU A 34 31.36 -1.69 21.86
CA LEU A 34 30.29 -2.68 22.06
C LEU A 34 28.91 -2.04 22.23
N PHE A 35 28.84 -0.79 22.73
CA PHE A 35 27.59 -0.05 22.92
C PHE A 35 27.55 1.28 22.15
N PRO A 36 27.59 1.26 20.81
CA PRO A 36 27.39 2.46 20.01
C PRO A 36 25.97 2.99 20.27
N LYS A 37 25.88 4.14 20.96
CA LYS A 37 24.61 4.74 21.45
C LYS A 37 23.54 4.91 20.36
N GLY A 38 23.91 4.98 19.09
CA GLY A 38 22.98 5.06 17.96
C GLY A 38 22.36 3.73 17.52
N LEU A 39 23.07 2.60 17.64
CA LEU A 39 22.61 1.33 17.05
C LEU A 39 21.53 0.63 17.88
N PHE A 40 21.52 0.78 19.21
CA PHE A 40 20.48 0.22 20.07
C PHE A 40 19.15 0.94 19.92
N ILE A 41 19.19 2.26 19.70
CA ILE A 41 17.99 3.06 19.49
C ILE A 41 17.36 2.65 18.18
N ASP A 42 18.11 2.55 17.08
CA ASP A 42 17.55 2.15 15.79
C ASP A 42 17.04 0.70 15.73
N THR A 43 17.70 -0.24 16.42
CA THR A 43 17.23 -1.65 16.46
C THR A 43 16.04 -1.87 17.42
N VAL A 44 15.95 -1.17 18.54
CA VAL A 44 14.74 -1.19 19.40
C VAL A 44 13.61 -0.37 18.76
N LEU A 45 13.95 0.68 18.01
CA LEU A 45 12.96 1.48 17.30
C LEU A 45 12.33 0.74 16.10
N HIS A 46 13.08 -0.16 15.44
CA HIS A 46 12.62 -0.83 14.23
C HIS A 46 12.39 -2.35 14.33
N ASN A 47 13.02 -3.08 15.27
CA ASN A 47 13.10 -4.55 15.21
C ASN A 47 12.72 -5.34 16.47
N THR A 48 12.23 -4.72 17.55
CA THR A 48 11.68 -5.50 18.68
C THR A 48 10.25 -5.94 18.41
N LYS A 49 10.00 -7.25 18.52
CA LYS A 49 8.64 -7.79 18.57
C LYS A 49 7.83 -7.01 19.63
N PRO A 50 6.59 -6.59 19.32
CA PRO A 50 5.75 -5.86 20.27
C PRO A 50 5.66 -6.60 21.59
N SER A 51 6.05 -5.94 22.68
CA SER A 51 6.08 -6.53 24.01
C SER A 51 5.75 -5.49 25.08
N ARG A 52 5.12 -5.94 26.17
CA ARG A 52 4.78 -5.07 27.30
C ARG A 52 6.02 -4.42 27.94
N VAL A 53 7.15 -5.13 27.92
CA VAL A 53 8.45 -4.61 28.40
C VAL A 53 8.94 -3.45 27.55
N SER A 54 8.88 -3.59 26.21
CA SER A 54 9.25 -2.52 25.27
C SER A 54 8.34 -1.30 25.41
N VAL A 55 7.03 -1.50 25.61
CA VAL A 55 6.07 -0.41 25.85
C VAL A 55 6.41 0.38 27.12
N SER A 56 6.71 -0.29 28.23
CA SER A 56 7.12 0.39 29.48
C SER A 56 8.42 1.17 29.32
N PHE A 57 9.37 0.62 28.57
CA PHE A 57 10.62 1.33 28.25
C PHE A 57 10.35 2.59 27.42
N LEU A 58 9.54 2.50 26.37
CA LEU A 58 9.14 3.65 25.54
C LEU A 58 8.41 4.72 26.36
N LYS A 59 7.48 4.34 27.26
CA LYS A 59 6.81 5.28 28.16
C LYS A 59 7.80 6.04 29.04
N ASN A 60 8.79 5.35 29.60
CA ASN A 60 9.84 5.97 30.43
C ASN A 60 10.74 6.90 29.62
N LEU A 61 11.05 6.56 28.36
CA LEU A 61 11.80 7.45 27.47
C LEU A 61 11.00 8.70 27.09
N ILE A 62 9.70 8.55 26.77
CA ILE A 62 8.81 9.67 26.46
C ILE A 62 8.62 10.59 27.68
N ALA A 63 8.62 10.05 28.90
CA ALA A 63 8.56 10.88 30.11
C ALA A 63 9.78 11.81 30.23
N LYS A 64 10.95 11.41 29.68
CA LYS A 64 12.17 12.22 29.65
C LYS A 64 12.24 13.15 28.45
N ASP A 65 11.68 12.74 27.31
CA ASP A 65 11.62 13.52 26.08
C ASP A 65 10.19 13.49 25.48
N PRO A 66 9.27 14.33 26.01
CA PRO A 66 7.86 14.27 25.63
C PRO A 66 7.56 14.73 24.21
N THR A 67 8.47 15.41 23.53
CA THR A 67 8.27 15.93 22.18
C THR A 67 8.83 15.01 21.09
N ASN A 68 9.49 13.91 21.49
CA ASN A 68 10.08 12.96 20.57
C ASN A 68 9.03 12.23 19.72
N VAL A 69 8.90 12.66 18.47
CA VAL A 69 7.96 12.11 17.50
C VAL A 69 8.19 10.62 17.28
N ALA A 70 9.44 10.18 17.11
CA ALA A 70 9.77 8.80 16.78
C ALA A 70 9.37 7.84 17.90
N LEU A 71 9.65 8.22 19.16
CA LEU A 71 9.24 7.43 20.32
C LEU A 71 7.71 7.30 20.42
N ARG A 72 6.97 8.39 20.19
CA ARG A 72 5.50 8.40 20.21
C ARG A 72 4.90 7.55 19.09
N MET A 73 5.42 7.68 17.86
CA MET A 73 5.00 6.87 16.72
C MET A 73 5.25 5.38 16.98
N ASN A 74 6.39 5.01 17.56
CA ASN A 74 6.70 3.62 17.88
C ASN A 74 5.79 3.09 19.00
N LEU A 75 5.62 3.84 20.09
CA LEU A 75 4.71 3.47 21.18
C LEU A 75 3.29 3.19 20.65
N ALA A 76 2.80 4.04 19.76
CA ALA A 76 1.50 3.86 19.13
C ALA A 76 1.42 2.58 18.28
N LYS A 77 2.44 2.32 17.44
CA LYS A 77 2.51 1.08 16.63
C LYS A 77 2.52 -0.16 17.51
N GLN A 78 3.30 -0.18 18.59
CA GLN A 78 3.36 -1.33 19.49
C GLN A 78 2.03 -1.56 20.21
N ASN A 79 1.41 -0.50 20.73
CA ASN A 79 0.10 -0.60 21.38
C ASN A 79 -0.99 -1.07 20.40
N LEU A 80 -0.95 -0.63 19.14
CA LEU A 80 -1.85 -1.13 18.10
C LEU A 80 -1.71 -2.65 17.90
N VAL A 81 -0.48 -3.15 17.77
CA VAL A 81 -0.24 -4.60 17.59
C VAL A 81 -0.67 -5.40 18.84
N LEU A 82 -0.49 -4.83 20.03
CA LEU A 82 -0.91 -5.45 21.30
C LEU A 82 -2.43 -5.36 21.55
N GLY A 83 -3.18 -4.61 20.74
CA GLY A 83 -4.62 -4.39 20.92
C GLY A 83 -4.98 -3.31 21.95
N GLU A 84 -3.99 -2.59 22.49
CA GLU A 84 -4.15 -1.52 23.49
C GLU A 84 -4.51 -0.20 22.76
N LEU A 85 -5.71 -0.14 22.18
CA LEU A 85 -6.11 0.90 21.22
C LEU A 85 -6.20 2.30 21.83
N GLN A 86 -6.56 2.42 23.12
CA GLN A 86 -6.63 3.73 23.78
C GLN A 86 -5.25 4.31 24.02
N GLU A 87 -4.32 3.46 24.46
CA GLU A 87 -2.91 3.79 24.68
C GLU A 87 -2.23 4.16 23.35
N ALA A 88 -2.59 3.47 22.26
CA ALA A 88 -2.12 3.81 20.92
C ALA A 88 -2.56 5.22 20.51
N LYS A 89 -3.84 5.57 20.75
CA LYS A 89 -4.37 6.91 20.47
C LYS A 89 -3.75 7.99 21.35
N GLN A 90 -3.58 7.73 22.64
CA GLN A 90 -2.94 8.68 23.57
C GLN A 90 -1.49 8.98 23.18
N ALA A 91 -0.75 7.96 22.73
CA ALA A 91 0.63 8.15 22.26
C ALA A 91 0.70 9.08 21.04
N LEU A 92 -0.25 8.96 20.11
CA LEU A 92 -0.34 9.80 18.91
C LEU A 92 -0.99 11.15 19.11
N ALA A 93 -1.80 11.36 20.14
CA ALA A 93 -2.63 12.55 20.28
C ALA A 93 -1.88 13.88 20.02
N PRO A 94 -0.63 14.07 20.50
CA PRO A 94 0.12 15.31 20.24
C PRO A 94 0.65 15.48 18.81
N LEU A 95 0.65 14.41 18.00
CA LEU A 95 1.15 14.38 16.64
C LEU A 95 0.05 14.51 15.58
N ILE A 96 -1.22 14.32 15.97
CA ILE A 96 -2.34 14.33 15.04
C ILE A 96 -2.65 15.76 14.64
N SER A 97 -2.61 16.02 13.33
CA SER A 97 -3.15 17.22 12.71
C SER A 97 -4.18 16.79 11.67
N PHE A 98 -5.36 17.43 11.67
CA PHE A 98 -6.38 17.24 10.62
C PHE A 98 -6.19 18.17 9.41
N SER A 99 -5.12 18.96 9.44
CA SER A 99 -4.58 19.69 8.29
C SER A 99 -3.07 19.41 8.19
N PRO A 100 -2.67 18.19 7.80
CA PRO A 100 -1.26 17.81 7.80
C PRO A 100 -0.44 18.57 6.75
N THR A 101 0.67 19.17 7.16
CA THR A 101 1.60 19.89 6.27
C THR A 101 2.96 19.20 6.14
N SER A 102 3.34 18.36 7.11
CA SER A 102 4.60 17.61 7.11
C SER A 102 4.39 16.11 6.91
N GLU A 103 5.42 15.41 6.44
CA GLU A 103 5.41 13.94 6.33
C GLU A 103 5.03 13.28 7.66
N THR A 104 5.61 13.75 8.76
CA THR A 104 5.32 13.27 10.12
C THR A 104 3.82 13.32 10.44
N GLN A 105 3.16 14.45 10.15
CA GLN A 105 1.73 14.60 10.42
C GLN A 105 0.89 13.67 9.54
N TRP A 106 1.26 13.48 8.27
CA TRP A 106 0.59 12.52 7.39
C TRP A 106 0.76 11.08 7.87
N ARG A 107 1.97 10.70 8.32
CA ARG A 107 2.24 9.37 8.87
C ARG A 107 1.52 9.14 10.20
N ALA A 108 1.44 10.15 11.05
CA ALA A 108 0.65 10.10 12.29
C ALA A 108 -0.84 9.93 11.97
N LEU A 109 -1.37 10.67 11.00
CA LEU A 109 -2.77 10.54 10.56
C LEU A 109 -3.07 9.16 9.97
N TRP A 110 -2.17 8.60 9.17
CA TRP A 110 -2.29 7.24 8.65
C TRP A 110 -2.37 6.22 9.78
N LEU A 111 -1.46 6.28 10.76
CA LEU A 111 -1.48 5.36 11.90
C LEU A 111 -2.74 5.55 12.77
N TYR A 112 -3.17 6.79 12.97
CA TYR A 112 -4.41 7.10 13.66
C TYR A 112 -5.62 6.47 12.96
N TYR A 113 -5.70 6.56 11.64
CA TYR A 113 -6.72 5.88 10.83
C TYR A 113 -6.69 4.36 11.03
N GLN A 114 -5.51 3.72 11.01
CA GLN A 114 -5.38 2.29 11.25
C GLN A 114 -5.92 1.89 12.63
N ILE A 115 -5.57 2.64 13.68
CA ILE A 115 -6.05 2.40 15.05
C ILE A 115 -7.57 2.58 15.12
N TYR A 116 -8.08 3.67 14.57
CA TYR A 116 -9.50 3.98 14.58
C TYR A 116 -10.31 2.94 13.80
N ARG A 117 -9.76 2.40 12.71
CA ARG A 117 -10.37 1.32 11.94
C ARG A 117 -10.55 0.07 12.79
N VAL A 118 -9.49 -0.40 13.43
CA VAL A 118 -9.55 -1.58 14.31
C VAL A 118 -10.58 -1.37 15.42
N GLU A 119 -10.58 -0.19 16.05
CA GLU A 119 -11.55 0.14 17.10
C GLU A 119 -12.99 0.12 16.58
N THR A 120 -13.23 0.62 15.37
CA THR A 120 -14.58 0.69 14.78
C THR A 120 -15.12 -0.70 14.46
N PHE A 121 -14.32 -1.56 13.85
CA PHE A 121 -14.76 -2.89 13.43
C PHE A 121 -14.78 -3.93 14.56
N GLN A 122 -14.20 -3.63 15.73
CA GLN A 122 -14.43 -4.41 16.95
C GLN A 122 -15.83 -4.19 17.55
N LEU A 123 -16.50 -3.08 17.22
CA LEU A 123 -17.86 -2.83 17.70
C LEU A 123 -18.87 -3.75 17.01
N ARG A 124 -19.93 -4.10 17.75
CA ARG A 124 -21.04 -4.88 17.21
C ARG A 124 -21.64 -4.20 15.96
N PRO A 125 -21.90 -4.94 14.87
CA PRO A 125 -22.59 -4.42 13.69
C PRO A 125 -23.90 -3.73 14.05
N ASN A 126 -24.33 -2.76 13.23
CA ASN A 126 -25.63 -2.09 13.32
C ASN A 126 -25.93 -1.29 14.60
N THR A 127 -24.91 -0.95 15.39
CA THR A 127 -25.05 -0.03 16.52
C THR A 127 -24.88 1.43 16.08
N LEU A 128 -25.53 2.37 16.77
CA LEU A 128 -25.39 3.82 16.49
C LEU A 128 -23.93 4.27 16.59
N THR A 129 -23.24 3.88 17.67
CA THR A 129 -21.83 4.20 17.88
C THR A 129 -20.95 3.69 16.74
N ARG A 130 -21.20 2.48 16.22
CA ARG A 130 -20.44 1.97 15.07
C ARG A 130 -20.68 2.79 13.82
N ARG A 131 -21.92 3.19 13.52
CA ARG A 131 -22.23 4.04 12.36
C ARG A 131 -21.55 5.41 12.45
N GLU A 132 -21.54 6.03 13.63
CA GLU A 132 -20.84 7.30 13.86
C GLU A 132 -19.34 7.17 13.58
N LYS A 133 -18.71 6.09 14.09
CA LYS A 133 -17.30 5.82 13.83
C LYS A 133 -17.03 5.50 12.36
N GLU A 134 -17.89 4.74 11.70
CA GLU A 134 -17.77 4.47 10.26
C GLU A 134 -17.86 5.77 9.44
N ASN A 135 -18.73 6.70 9.80
CA ASN A 135 -18.80 8.01 9.15
C ASN A 135 -17.51 8.83 9.35
N TYR A 136 -16.94 8.80 10.56
CA TYR A 136 -15.66 9.45 10.81
C TYR A 136 -14.50 8.79 10.05
N LEU A 137 -14.49 7.45 9.94
CA LEU A 137 -13.54 6.72 9.08
C LEU A 137 -13.61 7.21 7.64
N LYS A 138 -14.80 7.39 7.08
CA LYS A 138 -14.97 7.91 5.72
C LYS A 138 -14.35 9.30 5.57
N SER A 139 -14.54 10.20 6.54
CA SER A 139 -13.89 11.51 6.53
C SER A 139 -12.36 11.40 6.57
N LEU A 140 -11.80 10.48 7.36
CA LEU A 140 -10.36 10.21 7.38
C LEU A 140 -9.86 9.64 6.06
N GLN A 141 -10.62 8.73 5.41
CA GLN A 141 -10.28 8.17 4.11
C GLN A 141 -10.20 9.26 3.04
N THR A 142 -11.18 10.17 2.98
CA THR A 142 -11.18 11.32 2.08
C THR A 142 -9.97 12.22 2.30
N LEU A 143 -9.60 12.48 3.56
CA LEU A 143 -8.41 13.28 3.88
C LEU A 143 -7.11 12.57 3.46
N LEU A 144 -6.97 11.29 3.82
CA LEU A 144 -5.80 10.46 3.50
C LEU A 144 -5.63 10.22 2.01
N ALA A 145 -6.72 10.21 1.24
CA ALA A 145 -6.65 10.11 -0.22
C ALA A 145 -5.80 11.23 -0.84
N ASN A 146 -5.67 12.38 -0.16
CA ASN A 146 -4.86 13.51 -0.61
C ASN A 146 -3.40 13.47 -0.11
N SER A 147 -3.03 12.50 0.71
CA SER A 147 -1.67 12.40 1.23
C SER A 147 -0.66 12.18 0.10
N PRO A 148 0.39 13.02 0.00
CA PRO A 148 1.45 12.80 -0.98
C PRO A 148 2.43 11.69 -0.53
N TYR A 149 2.37 11.28 0.74
CA TYR A 149 3.34 10.38 1.36
C TYR A 149 2.88 8.92 1.40
N LEU A 150 1.61 8.59 1.11
CA LEU A 150 1.21 7.17 1.05
C LEU A 150 1.94 6.44 -0.07
N THR A 151 2.50 5.27 0.26
CA THR A 151 3.07 4.35 -0.72
C THR A 151 1.97 3.79 -1.62
N SER A 152 2.34 3.23 -2.77
CA SER A 152 1.36 2.61 -3.66
C SER A 152 0.59 1.50 -2.97
N ASP A 153 1.21 0.71 -2.09
CA ASP A 153 0.53 -0.37 -1.35
C ASP A 153 -0.43 0.16 -0.29
N GLU A 154 -0.04 1.20 0.45
CA GLU A 154 -0.93 1.88 1.39
C GLU A 154 -2.12 2.54 0.67
N GLN A 155 -1.92 3.07 -0.54
CA GLN A 155 -3.01 3.60 -1.38
C GLN A 155 -3.98 2.49 -1.82
N VAL A 156 -3.47 1.33 -2.23
CA VAL A 156 -4.33 0.17 -2.57
C VAL A 156 -5.08 -0.32 -1.35
N GLN A 157 -4.41 -0.43 -0.20
CA GLN A 157 -5.04 -0.81 1.06
C GLN A 157 -6.17 0.16 1.41
N LEU A 158 -5.91 1.47 1.36
CA LEU A 158 -6.92 2.48 1.65
C LEU A 158 -8.09 2.44 0.65
N ALA A 159 -7.82 2.16 -0.63
CA ALA A 159 -8.87 2.01 -1.65
C ALA A 159 -9.76 0.80 -1.39
N ASP A 160 -9.17 -0.36 -1.08
CA ASP A 160 -9.89 -1.58 -0.74
C ASP A 160 -10.77 -1.37 0.51
N GLU A 161 -10.24 -0.67 1.51
CA GLU A 161 -10.98 -0.32 2.72
C GLU A 161 -12.10 0.69 2.44
N ALA A 162 -11.89 1.66 1.55
CA ALA A 162 -12.91 2.61 1.12
C ALA A 162 -14.08 1.92 0.39
N LEU A 163 -13.82 0.85 -0.38
CA LEU A 163 -14.89 0.03 -0.95
C LEU A 163 -15.70 -0.67 0.16
N SER A 164 -15.03 -1.18 1.21
CA SER A 164 -15.69 -1.86 2.32
C SER A 164 -16.57 -0.93 3.17
N THR A 165 -16.23 0.36 3.23
CA THR A 165 -17.00 1.40 3.93
C THR A 165 -18.01 2.10 3.03
N ASN A 166 -18.22 1.66 1.79
CA ASN A 166 -19.15 2.26 0.82
C ASN A 166 -18.79 3.73 0.47
N THR A 167 -17.51 3.98 0.20
CA THR A 167 -16.97 5.23 -0.36
C THR A 167 -16.15 4.95 -1.64
N PRO A 168 -16.80 4.47 -2.71
CA PRO A 168 -16.13 4.05 -3.93
C PRO A 168 -15.47 5.20 -4.71
N GLU A 169 -15.88 6.45 -4.49
CA GLU A 169 -15.26 7.64 -5.08
C GLU A 169 -13.82 7.81 -4.58
N VAL A 170 -13.59 7.56 -3.28
CA VAL A 170 -12.25 7.58 -2.69
C VAL A 170 -11.40 6.44 -3.25
N ALA A 171 -11.99 5.26 -3.42
CA ALA A 171 -11.31 4.11 -3.99
C ALA A 171 -10.87 4.37 -5.45
N ASP A 172 -11.75 4.91 -6.29
CA ASP A 172 -11.44 5.25 -7.68
C ASP A 172 -10.27 6.24 -7.77
N VAL A 173 -10.30 7.33 -6.99
CA VAL A 173 -9.21 8.31 -6.94
C VAL A 173 -7.87 7.65 -6.57
N LEU A 174 -7.87 6.78 -5.57
CA LEU A 174 -6.67 6.08 -5.11
C LEU A 174 -6.14 5.10 -6.15
N TYR A 175 -7.00 4.28 -6.75
CA TYR A 175 -6.58 3.35 -7.80
C TYR A 175 -5.99 4.07 -9.01
N LYS A 176 -6.54 5.21 -9.42
CA LYS A 176 -5.98 6.04 -10.49
C LYS A 176 -4.58 6.55 -10.14
N LYS A 177 -4.39 7.06 -8.91
CA LYS A 177 -3.06 7.50 -8.43
C LYS A 177 -2.05 6.36 -8.48
N VAL A 178 -2.44 5.15 -8.08
CA VAL A 178 -1.59 3.96 -8.15
C VAL A 178 -1.27 3.61 -9.59
N MET A 179 -2.26 3.56 -10.50
CA MET A 179 -2.04 3.23 -11.91
C MET A 179 -1.04 4.17 -12.60
N LEU A 180 -1.04 5.46 -12.25
CA LEU A 180 -0.10 6.44 -12.82
C LEU A 180 1.34 6.23 -12.35
N ARG A 181 1.54 5.76 -11.12
CA ARG A 181 2.86 5.64 -10.48
C ARG A 181 3.45 4.22 -10.58
N ASP A 182 2.60 3.20 -10.51
CA ASP A 182 2.97 1.80 -10.50
C ASP A 182 2.16 1.01 -11.54
N LYS A 183 2.77 0.78 -12.69
CA LYS A 183 2.19 0.00 -13.80
C LYS A 183 2.45 -1.51 -13.67
N LYS A 184 3.11 -1.98 -12.61
CA LYS A 184 3.48 -3.40 -12.41
C LYS A 184 2.47 -4.16 -11.53
N ARG A 185 1.27 -3.61 -11.32
CA ARG A 185 0.21 -4.28 -10.57
C ARG A 185 -0.30 -5.56 -11.26
N PRO A 186 -0.83 -6.54 -10.49
CA PRO A 186 -1.43 -7.74 -11.06
C PRO A 186 -2.75 -7.43 -11.77
N ILE A 187 -3.19 -8.30 -12.68
CA ILE A 187 -4.48 -8.16 -13.40
C ILE A 187 -5.65 -7.93 -12.42
N ALA A 188 -5.68 -8.66 -11.30
CA ALA A 188 -6.73 -8.55 -10.29
C ALA A 188 -6.91 -7.12 -9.72
N PHE A 189 -5.82 -6.35 -9.61
CA PHE A 189 -5.86 -4.95 -9.19
C PHE A 189 -6.67 -4.12 -10.18
N TYR A 190 -6.33 -4.20 -11.47
CA TYR A 190 -7.01 -3.43 -12.52
C TYR A 190 -8.48 -3.82 -12.66
N VAL A 191 -8.81 -5.11 -12.54
CA VAL A 191 -10.19 -5.57 -12.56
C VAL A 191 -10.99 -4.99 -11.38
N LYS A 192 -10.40 -4.95 -10.19
CA LYS A 192 -11.05 -4.35 -9.01
C LYS A 192 -11.23 -2.84 -9.19
N ALA A 193 -10.20 -2.15 -9.66
CA ALA A 193 -10.23 -0.72 -9.93
C ALA A 193 -11.28 -0.34 -11.00
N ALA A 194 -11.37 -1.13 -12.08
CA ALA A 194 -12.37 -0.92 -13.13
C ALA A 194 -13.80 -1.00 -12.60
N LYS A 195 -14.09 -1.99 -11.72
CA LYS A 195 -15.40 -2.12 -11.08
C LYS A 195 -15.72 -0.93 -10.17
N ALA A 196 -14.72 -0.42 -9.44
CA ALA A 196 -14.89 0.77 -8.61
C ALA A 196 -15.20 2.01 -9.46
N ALA A 197 -14.44 2.23 -10.54
CA ALA A 197 -14.67 3.31 -11.49
C ALA A 197 -16.07 3.24 -12.13
N MET A 198 -16.48 2.04 -12.56
CA MET A 198 -17.82 1.80 -13.13
C MET A 198 -18.94 2.15 -12.14
N PHE A 199 -18.78 1.82 -10.85
CA PHE A 199 -19.77 2.12 -9.82
C PHE A 199 -19.99 3.63 -9.67
N VAL A 200 -18.92 4.42 -9.74
CA VAL A 200 -18.98 5.90 -9.66
C VAL A 200 -19.25 6.56 -11.02
N LYS A 201 -19.64 5.77 -12.04
CA LYS A 201 -19.92 6.21 -13.41
C LYS A 201 -18.73 6.85 -14.13
N ASP A 202 -17.52 6.53 -13.68
CA ASP A 202 -16.30 6.83 -14.42
C ASP A 202 -16.07 5.75 -15.49
N TYR A 203 -16.83 5.88 -16.58
CA TYR A 203 -16.83 4.91 -17.67
C TYR A 203 -15.48 4.86 -18.39
N GLU A 204 -14.86 6.01 -18.62
CA GLU A 204 -13.54 6.15 -19.22
C GLU A 204 -12.45 5.53 -18.34
N GLY A 205 -12.40 5.84 -17.04
CA GLY A 205 -11.40 5.21 -16.18
C GLY A 205 -11.64 3.71 -15.99
N SER A 206 -12.89 3.25 -15.95
CA SER A 206 -13.20 1.81 -15.97
C SER A 206 -12.63 1.13 -17.21
N ALA A 207 -12.80 1.75 -18.38
CA ALA A 207 -12.26 1.23 -19.63
C ALA A 207 -10.73 1.21 -19.67
N GLU A 208 -10.08 2.26 -19.16
CA GLU A 208 -8.62 2.31 -19.04
C GLU A 208 -8.07 1.23 -18.10
N PHE A 209 -8.73 0.99 -16.95
CA PHE A 209 -8.35 -0.10 -16.07
C PHE A 209 -8.51 -1.46 -16.75
N TYR A 210 -9.62 -1.72 -17.45
CA TYR A 210 -9.78 -2.97 -18.21
C TYR A 210 -8.78 -3.10 -19.36
N ARG A 211 -8.36 -2.01 -20.02
CA ARG A 211 -7.26 -2.02 -21.00
C ARG A 211 -5.96 -2.46 -20.36
N MET A 212 -5.63 -1.94 -19.18
CA MET A 212 -4.43 -2.37 -18.44
C MET A 212 -4.49 -3.86 -18.05
N ALA A 213 -5.67 -4.38 -17.72
CA ALA A 213 -5.89 -5.81 -17.49
C ALA A 213 -5.68 -6.64 -18.76
N MET A 214 -6.20 -6.17 -19.90
CA MET A 214 -6.00 -6.77 -21.22
C MET A 214 -4.52 -6.82 -21.61
N GLU A 215 -3.79 -5.71 -21.50
CA GLU A 215 -2.36 -5.63 -21.85
C GLU A 215 -1.49 -6.61 -21.06
N LYS A 216 -1.88 -6.89 -19.81
CA LYS A 216 -1.18 -7.84 -18.94
C LYS A 216 -1.58 -9.30 -19.17
N SER A 217 -2.64 -9.53 -19.93
CA SER A 217 -3.14 -10.88 -20.20
C SER A 217 -2.31 -11.54 -21.31
N THR A 218 -1.94 -12.80 -21.10
CA THR A 218 -1.15 -13.58 -22.07
C THR A 218 -2.05 -14.39 -23.01
N LYS A 219 -3.20 -14.85 -22.52
CA LYS A 219 -4.16 -15.64 -23.30
C LYS A 219 -5.08 -14.72 -24.12
N THR A 220 -5.33 -15.11 -25.37
CA THR A 220 -6.26 -14.39 -26.26
C THR A 220 -7.66 -14.28 -25.67
N GLU A 221 -8.13 -15.33 -24.99
CA GLU A 221 -9.44 -15.33 -24.30
C GLU A 221 -9.54 -14.26 -23.21
N ASP A 222 -8.51 -14.11 -22.38
CA ASP A 222 -8.47 -13.11 -21.31
C ASP A 222 -8.35 -11.69 -21.88
N LYS A 223 -7.55 -11.52 -22.94
CA LYS A 223 -7.48 -10.24 -23.69
C LYS A 223 -8.87 -9.86 -24.20
N ARG A 224 -9.55 -10.78 -24.89
CA ARG A 224 -10.91 -10.59 -25.43
C ARG A 224 -11.87 -10.21 -24.30
N LEU A 225 -11.86 -10.94 -23.19
CA LEU A 225 -12.71 -10.69 -22.03
C LEU A 225 -12.56 -9.25 -21.51
N TYR A 226 -11.33 -8.81 -21.25
CA TYR A 226 -11.09 -7.47 -20.71
C TYR A 226 -11.31 -6.38 -21.74
N PHE A 227 -10.98 -6.61 -23.01
CA PHE A 227 -11.29 -5.68 -24.10
C PHE A 227 -12.80 -5.44 -24.22
N THR A 228 -13.61 -6.50 -24.24
CA THR A 228 -15.07 -6.37 -24.26
C THR A 228 -15.60 -5.66 -23.02
N LYS A 229 -15.03 -5.89 -21.84
CA LYS A 229 -15.40 -5.15 -20.62
C LYS A 229 -15.05 -3.65 -20.70
N ALA A 230 -13.92 -3.30 -21.31
CA ALA A 230 -13.56 -1.90 -21.56
C ALA A 230 -14.57 -1.23 -22.51
N LEU A 231 -14.92 -1.87 -23.62
CA LEU A 231 -15.90 -1.34 -24.57
C LEU A 231 -17.31 -1.24 -23.98
N ASN A 232 -17.73 -2.22 -23.18
CA ASN A 232 -19.00 -2.15 -22.45
C ASN A 232 -19.02 -0.99 -21.44
N SER A 233 -17.89 -0.71 -20.77
CA SER A 233 -17.79 0.43 -19.86
C SER A 233 -18.00 1.74 -20.61
N LEU A 234 -17.29 1.96 -21.72
CA LEU A 234 -17.47 3.16 -22.55
C LEU A 234 -18.86 3.24 -23.17
N SER A 235 -19.44 2.13 -23.59
CA SER A 235 -20.80 2.12 -24.15
C SER A 235 -21.83 2.64 -23.16
N ALA A 236 -21.62 2.46 -21.85
CA ALA A 236 -22.49 2.99 -20.81
C ALA A 236 -22.45 4.53 -20.67
N SER A 237 -21.43 5.19 -21.24
CA SER A 237 -21.39 6.66 -21.39
C SER A 237 -22.39 7.20 -22.42
N GLY A 238 -22.90 6.34 -23.31
CA GLY A 238 -23.82 6.72 -24.38
C GLY A 238 -23.15 7.29 -25.64
N ASP A 239 -21.82 7.28 -25.73
CA ASP A 239 -21.07 7.77 -26.89
C ASP A 239 -20.46 6.60 -27.71
N PRO A 240 -21.15 6.14 -28.78
CA PRO A 240 -20.66 5.03 -29.59
C PRO A 240 -19.41 5.41 -30.41
N THR A 241 -19.22 6.68 -30.75
CA THR A 241 -18.05 7.16 -31.50
C THR A 241 -16.79 7.08 -30.64
N LYS A 242 -16.85 7.49 -29.37
CA LYS A 242 -15.75 7.29 -28.42
C LYS A 242 -15.44 5.82 -28.19
N THR A 243 -16.47 5.00 -28.07
CA THR A 243 -16.30 3.54 -27.89
C THR A 243 -15.57 2.93 -29.09
N LEU A 244 -15.94 3.33 -30.32
CA LEU A 244 -15.27 2.88 -31.54
C LEU A 244 -13.82 3.35 -31.59
N ALA A 245 -13.55 4.64 -31.35
CA ALA A 245 -12.20 5.18 -31.36
C ALA A 245 -11.28 4.48 -30.34
N PHE A 246 -11.83 4.14 -29.17
CA PHE A 246 -11.11 3.34 -28.18
C PHE A 246 -10.84 1.91 -28.68
N ALA A 247 -11.81 1.28 -29.34
CA ALA A 247 -11.64 -0.06 -29.91
C ALA A 247 -10.52 -0.08 -30.95
N GLU A 248 -10.56 0.83 -31.92
CA GLU A 248 -9.56 0.94 -33.01
C GLU A 248 -8.14 1.15 -32.45
N LYS A 249 -8.01 2.00 -31.44
CA LYS A 249 -6.73 2.30 -30.80
C LYS A 249 -6.15 1.12 -30.03
N ASN A 250 -6.99 0.27 -29.43
CA ASN A 250 -6.59 -0.71 -28.42
C ASN A 250 -6.86 -2.18 -28.79
N ILE A 251 -7.18 -2.48 -30.05
CA ILE A 251 -7.42 -3.86 -30.53
C ILE A 251 -6.15 -4.74 -30.56
N ASP A 252 -5.00 -4.25 -30.10
CA ASP A 252 -3.74 -4.96 -30.28
C ASP A 252 -3.72 -6.34 -29.61
N GLY A 253 -3.20 -7.34 -30.32
CA GLY A 253 -3.27 -8.75 -29.94
C GLY A 253 -4.66 -9.41 -30.08
N LEU A 254 -5.65 -8.71 -30.66
CA LEU A 254 -7.00 -9.23 -30.96
C LEU A 254 -7.42 -8.97 -32.42
N LYS A 255 -6.50 -8.57 -33.29
CA LYS A 255 -6.79 -8.22 -34.69
C LYS A 255 -7.28 -9.41 -35.54
N GLU A 256 -6.87 -10.63 -35.17
CA GLU A 256 -7.27 -11.87 -35.83
C GLU A 256 -8.33 -12.63 -35.02
N ASP A 257 -8.85 -12.01 -33.96
CA ASP A 257 -9.84 -12.63 -33.09
C ASP A 257 -11.25 -12.42 -33.65
N GLN A 258 -11.82 -13.45 -34.28
CA GLN A 258 -13.11 -13.38 -34.97
C GLN A 258 -14.23 -12.80 -34.09
N ALA A 259 -14.28 -13.20 -32.81
CA ALA A 259 -15.30 -12.72 -31.88
C ALA A 259 -15.13 -11.23 -31.54
N THR A 260 -13.88 -10.76 -31.36
CA THR A 260 -13.56 -9.34 -31.20
C THR A 260 -13.95 -8.54 -32.44
N LEU A 261 -13.56 -8.98 -33.64
CA LEU A 261 -13.88 -8.29 -34.89
C LEU A 261 -15.38 -8.13 -35.06
N PHE A 262 -16.16 -9.21 -34.87
CA PHE A 262 -17.60 -9.16 -34.94
C PHE A 262 -18.21 -8.18 -33.92
N TYR A 263 -17.66 -8.12 -32.70
CA TYR A 263 -18.12 -7.19 -31.68
C TYR A 263 -17.82 -5.73 -32.07
N ILE A 264 -16.62 -5.42 -32.58
CA ILE A 264 -16.24 -4.07 -33.02
C ILE A 264 -17.07 -3.63 -34.22
N THR A 265 -17.38 -4.52 -35.18
CA THR A 265 -18.31 -4.22 -36.28
C THR A 265 -19.64 -3.70 -35.75
N LYS A 266 -20.23 -4.35 -34.72
CA LYS A 266 -21.47 -3.87 -34.10
C LYS A 266 -21.32 -2.50 -33.44
N VAL A 267 -20.18 -2.24 -32.82
CA VAL A 267 -19.87 -0.90 -32.25
C VAL A 267 -19.78 0.14 -33.37
N ALA A 268 -19.10 -0.15 -34.48
CA ALA A 268 -18.97 0.74 -35.63
C ALA A 268 -20.32 1.09 -36.25
N LEU A 269 -21.19 0.10 -36.42
CA LEU A 269 -22.56 0.30 -36.91
C LEU A 269 -23.38 1.22 -35.99
N ARG A 270 -23.30 1.02 -34.66
CA ARG A 270 -23.97 1.91 -33.68
C ARG A 270 -23.41 3.34 -33.70
N ALA A 271 -22.14 3.50 -34.06
CA ALA A 271 -21.51 4.80 -34.22
C ALA A 271 -21.82 5.46 -35.59
N GLY A 272 -22.62 4.82 -36.46
CA GLY A 272 -22.90 5.30 -37.81
C GLY A 272 -21.69 5.25 -38.76
N GLN A 273 -20.63 4.53 -38.37
CA GLN A 273 -19.36 4.44 -39.12
C GLN A 273 -19.37 3.24 -40.07
N GLN A 274 -20.25 3.30 -41.08
CA GLN A 274 -20.49 2.20 -42.03
C GLN A 274 -19.20 1.70 -42.71
N ARG A 275 -18.34 2.62 -43.18
CA ARG A 275 -17.07 2.28 -43.83
C ARG A 275 -16.13 1.49 -42.89
N VAL A 276 -16.10 1.84 -41.60
CA VAL A 276 -15.26 1.14 -40.61
C VAL A 276 -15.85 -0.25 -40.32
N ALA A 277 -17.18 -0.36 -40.25
CA ALA A 277 -17.84 -1.65 -40.09
C ALA A 277 -17.51 -2.61 -41.26
N GLU A 278 -17.55 -2.13 -42.50
CA GLU A 278 -17.19 -2.89 -43.71
C GLU A 278 -15.74 -3.39 -43.67
N GLN A 279 -14.80 -2.57 -43.20
CA GLN A 279 -13.40 -2.98 -43.06
C GLN A 279 -13.24 -4.17 -42.09
N PHE A 280 -13.88 -4.11 -40.92
CA PHE A 280 -13.83 -5.21 -39.95
C PHE A 280 -14.56 -6.46 -40.43
N VAL A 281 -15.65 -6.33 -41.19
CA VAL A 281 -16.32 -7.47 -41.84
C VAL A 281 -15.41 -8.12 -42.87
N GLY A 282 -14.69 -7.34 -43.68
CA GLY A 282 -13.73 -7.86 -44.65
C GLY A 282 -12.62 -8.70 -43.98
N GLN A 283 -12.09 -8.22 -42.85
CA GLN A 283 -11.11 -8.96 -42.05
C GLN A 283 -11.70 -10.27 -41.48
N LEU A 284 -12.93 -10.20 -40.95
CA LEU A 284 -13.62 -11.37 -40.40
C LEU A 284 -13.84 -12.46 -41.47
N LEU A 285 -14.28 -12.07 -42.67
CA LEU A 285 -14.48 -12.99 -43.78
C LEU A 285 -13.16 -13.63 -44.22
N HIS A 286 -12.09 -12.84 -44.34
CA HIS A 286 -10.78 -13.36 -44.73
C HIS A 286 -10.28 -14.48 -43.80
N LEU A 287 -10.47 -14.32 -42.49
CA LEU A 287 -10.12 -15.34 -41.50
C LEU A 287 -10.97 -16.60 -41.65
N GLN A 288 -12.29 -16.46 -41.86
CA GLN A 288 -13.18 -17.61 -42.05
C GLN A 288 -12.85 -18.42 -43.32
N TYR A 289 -12.38 -17.76 -44.38
CA TYR A 289 -11.94 -18.46 -45.60
C TYR A 289 -10.60 -19.18 -45.43
N GLN A 290 -9.70 -18.69 -44.55
CA GLN A 290 -8.42 -19.35 -44.25
C GLN A 290 -8.57 -20.60 -43.38
N ASP A 291 -9.64 -20.69 -42.58
CA ASP A 291 -9.90 -21.81 -41.68
C ASP A 291 -10.66 -22.99 -42.34
N LEU A 292 -10.97 -22.91 -43.64
CA LEU A 292 -11.62 -24.00 -44.38
C LEU A 292 -10.58 -25.08 -44.75
N PRO A 293 -10.80 -26.36 -44.42
CA PRO A 293 -9.95 -27.44 -44.92
C PRO A 293 -10.11 -27.58 -46.44
N GLU A 294 -8.98 -27.78 -47.14
CA GLU A 294 -8.96 -28.19 -48.56
C GLU A 294 -9.75 -29.48 -48.83
#